data_AF-A0A6I7P3J6-F1
#
_entry.id   AF-A0A6I7P3J6-F1
#
_cell.length_a   1.000
_cell.length_b   1.000
_cell.length_c   1.000
_cell.angle_alpha   90.00
_cell.angle_beta   90.00
_cell.angle_gamma   90.00
#
_symmetry.space_group_name_H-M   'P 1'
#
loop_
_entity.id
_entity.type
_entity.pdbx_description
1 polymer ?
#
loop_
_entity_poly.entity_id
_entity_poly.type
_entity_poly.pdbx_seq_one_letter_code
_entity_poly.pdbx_strand_id
1 'polypeptide(L)' 'MVRTQVVLEQSQQIALRELARERGVSVSEVIRTMIDREVARRQADQVRLAATALRDSYVSNSDLTAFGVIEHEGLDDER' A
#
# COMPACT_ATOMS: atom_id res chain seq x y z
N MET A 1 0.66 21.57 -11.73
CA MET A 1 -0.43 21.62 -10.73
C MET A 1 -1.73 22.00 -11.45
N VAL A 2 -2.85 21.40 -11.06
CA VAL A 2 -4.19 21.72 -11.59
C VAL A 2 -4.99 22.40 -10.47
N ARG A 3 -5.77 23.42 -10.81
CA ARG A 3 -6.66 24.11 -9.86
C ARG A 3 -7.94 23.31 -9.70
N THR A 4 -8.25 22.92 -8.48
CA THR A 4 -9.47 22.18 -8.12
C THR A 4 -10.17 22.90 -6.97
N GLN A 5 -11.51 22.94 -7.01
CA GLN A 5 -12.33 23.38 -5.88
C GLN A 5 -12.89 22.16 -5.17
N VAL A 6 -12.79 22.14 -3.84
CA VAL A 6 -13.28 21.05 -3.00
C VAL A 6 -14.23 21.67 -1.97
N VAL A 7 -15.44 21.14 -1.89
CA VAL A 7 -16.41 21.51 -0.86
C VAL A 7 -16.06 20.73 0.39
N LEU A 8 -15.96 21.43 1.52
CA LEU A 8 -15.62 20.87 2.81
C LEU A 8 -16.63 21.33 3.84
N GLU A 9 -16.88 20.48 4.83
CA GLU A 9 -17.57 20.90 6.03
C GLU A 9 -16.74 21.94 6.78
N GLN A 10 -17.41 22.82 7.52
CA GLN A 10 -16.72 23.88 8.27
C GLN A 10 -15.70 23.30 9.26
N SER A 11 -16.03 22.20 9.93
CA SER A 11 -15.13 21.49 10.84
C SER A 11 -13.87 20.96 10.15
N GLN A 12 -14.02 20.43 8.93
CA GLN A 12 -12.89 19.93 8.13
C GLN A 12 -11.99 21.09 7.68
N GLN A 13 -12.58 22.22 7.30
CA GLN A 13 -11.81 23.41 6.92
C GLN A 13 -11.00 23.95 8.11
N ILE A 14 -11.59 24.00 9.30
CA ILE A 14 -10.90 24.43 10.53
C ILE A 14 -9.72 23.49 10.81
N ALA A 15 -9.96 22.19 10.85
CA ALA A 15 -8.92 21.19 11.10
C ALA A 15 -7.76 21.27 10.09
N LEU A 16 -8.06 21.44 8.80
CA LEU A 16 -7.04 21.59 7.76
C LEU A 16 -6.19 22.85 7.94
N ARG A 17 -6.79 23.96 8.38
CA ARG A 17 -6.07 25.22 8.65
C ARG A 17 -5.17 25.10 9.87
N GLU A 18 -5.65 24.45 10.92
CA GLU A 18 -4.85 24.17 12.12
C GLU A 18 -3.65 23.30 11.77
N LEU A 19 -3.87 22.20 11.05
CA LEU A 19 -2.79 21.30 10.62
C LEU A 19 -1.76 22.00 9.71
N ALA A 20 -2.23 22.88 8.82
CA ALA A 20 -1.37 23.67 7.96
C ALA A 20 -0.51 24.65 8.79
N ARG A 21 -1.12 25.30 9.80
CA ARG A 21 -0.43 26.22 10.71
C ARG A 21 0.62 25.50 11.56
N GLU A 22 0.26 24.37 12.16
CA GLU A 22 1.18 23.56 12.99
C GLU A 22 2.42 23.10 12.21
N ARG A 23 2.24 22.78 10.93
CA ARG A 23 3.31 22.30 10.06
C ARG A 23 4.06 23.40 9.32
N GLY A 24 3.60 24.65 9.39
CA GLY A 24 4.19 25.78 8.66
C GLY A 24 4.06 25.65 7.13
N VAL A 25 3.02 24.97 6.63
CA VAL A 25 2.80 24.73 5.19
C VAL A 25 1.43 25.25 4.74
N SER A 26 1.17 25.20 3.43
CA SER A 26 -0.13 25.59 2.89
C SER A 26 -1.19 24.49 3.09
N VAL A 27 -2.47 24.88 3.14
CA VAL A 27 -3.60 23.93 3.17
C VAL A 27 -3.56 22.99 1.95
N SER A 28 -3.22 23.50 0.76
CA SER A 28 -3.07 22.68 -0.44
C SER A 28 -1.95 21.65 -0.34
N GLU A 29 -0.90 21.92 0.42
CA GLU A 29 0.19 20.98 0.67
C GLU A 29 -0.20 19.90 1.69
N VAL A 30 -0.96 20.28 2.73
CA VAL A 30 -1.59 19.31 3.63
C VAL A 30 -2.47 18.34 2.83
N ILE A 31 -3.38 18.87 2.00
CA ILE A 31 -4.29 18.06 1.20
C ILE A 31 -3.52 17.12 0.26
N ARG A 32 -2.50 17.62 -0.45
CA ARG A 32 -1.64 16.78 -1.32
C ARG A 32 -0.98 15.65 -0.54
N THR A 33 -0.37 15.96 0.60
CA THR A 33 0.29 14.97 1.46
C THR A 33 -0.70 13.90 1.93
N MET A 34 -1.94 14.29 2.26
CA MET A 34 -2.99 13.34 2.65
C MET A 34 -3.40 12.44 1.48
N ILE A 35 -3.54 13.00 0.27
CA ILE A 35 -3.85 12.25 -0.95
C ILE A 35 -2.73 11.23 -1.23
N ASP A 36 -1.47 11.64 -1.19
CA ASP A 36 -0.33 10.77 -1.46
C ASP A 36 -0.28 9.60 -0.47
N ARG A 37 -0.52 9.87 0.81
CA ARG A 37 -0.61 8.83 1.86
C ARG A 37 -1.76 7.86 1.62
N GLU A 38 -2.93 8.35 1.23
CA GLU A 38 -4.09 7.52 0.93
C GLU A 38 -3.82 6.60 -0.27
N VAL A 39 -3.23 7.13 -1.34
CA VAL A 39 -2.86 6.36 -2.53
C VAL A 39 -1.85 5.27 -2.18
N ALA A 40 -0.78 5.63 -1.46
CA ALA A 40 0.23 4.67 -1.04
C ALA A 40 -0.37 3.56 -0.15
N ARG A 41 -1.25 3.92 0.79
CA ARG A 41 -1.93 2.94 1.65
C ARG A 41 -2.78 1.97 0.84
N ARG A 42 -3.58 2.46 -0.12
CA ARG A 42 -4.41 1.60 -0.97
C ARG A 42 -3.57 0.63 -1.82
N GLN A 43 -2.46 1.10 -2.37
CA GLN A 43 -1.55 0.24 -3.11
C GLN A 43 -0.97 -0.87 -2.21
N ALA A 44 -0.51 -0.53 -1.01
CA ALA A 44 -0.02 -1.51 -0.05
C ALA A 44 -1.11 -2.51 0.36
N ASP A 45 -2.34 -2.05 0.57
CA ASP A 45 -3.48 -2.90 0.91
C ASP A 45 -3.82 -3.88 -0.23
N GLN A 46 -3.77 -3.42 -1.49
CA GLN A 46 -3.98 -4.27 -2.67
C GLN A 46 -2.89 -5.34 -2.82
N VAL A 47 -1.62 -4.97 -2.64
CA VAL A 47 -0.50 -5.92 -2.68
C VAL A 47 -0.65 -6.98 -1.59
N ARG A 48 -0.99 -6.55 -0.37
CA ARG A 48 -1.23 -7.47 0.74
C ARG A 48 -2.39 -8.41 0.45
N LEU A 49 -3.51 -7.92 -0.09
CA LEU A 49 -4.65 -8.75 -0.46
C LEU A 49 -4.26 -9.80 -1.51
N ALA A 50 -3.53 -9.37 -2.55
CA ALA A 50 -3.04 -10.26 -3.59
C ALA A 50 -2.07 -11.33 -3.04
N ALA A 51 -1.16 -10.94 -2.15
CA ALA A 51 -0.24 -11.86 -1.48
C ALA A 51 -0.98 -12.89 -0.62
N THR A 52 -2.00 -12.47 0.13
CA THR A 52 -2.86 -13.39 0.90
C THR A 52 -3.60 -14.34 -0.02
N ALA A 53 -4.23 -13.84 -1.09
CA ALA A 53 -4.94 -14.69 -2.05
C ALA A 53 -4.00 -15.71 -2.75
N LEU A 54 -2.77 -15.29 -3.08
CA LEU A 54 -1.76 -16.17 -3.66
C LEU A 54 -1.31 -17.25 -2.65
N ARG A 55 -1.06 -16.86 -1.40
CA ARG A 55 -0.72 -17.79 -0.32
C ARG A 55 -1.83 -18.81 -0.09
N ASP A 56 -3.07 -18.36 -0.01
CA ASP A 56 -4.23 -19.24 0.22
C ASP A 56 -4.41 -20.22 -0.95
N SER A 57 -4.19 -19.75 -2.19
CA SER A 57 -4.19 -20.59 -3.38
C SER A 57 -3.04 -21.62 -3.38
N TYR A 58 -1.86 -21.23 -2.88
CA TYR A 58 -0.68 -22.11 -2.76
C TYR A 58 -0.85 -23.17 -1.66
N VAL A 59 -1.45 -22.81 -0.52
CA VAL A 59 -1.74 -23.73 0.60
C VAL A 59 -2.88 -24.70 0.25
N SER A 60 -3.84 -24.25 -0.56
CA SER A 60 -5.04 -25.03 -0.90
C SER A 60 -4.87 -25.93 -2.13
N ASN A 61 -3.78 -25.81 -2.90
CA ASN A 61 -3.42 -26.71 -4.00
C ASN A 61 -2.19 -27.54 -3.64
N SER A 62 -2.42 -28.81 -3.26
CA SER A 62 -1.37 -29.79 -2.96
C SER A 62 -0.40 -30.04 -4.13
N ASP A 63 -0.82 -29.74 -5.37
CA ASP A 63 0.00 -29.87 -6.58
C ASP A 63 1.04 -28.75 -6.71
N LEU A 64 0.78 -27.54 -6.16
CA LEU A 64 1.74 -26.43 -6.21
C LEU A 64 2.83 -26.55 -5.15
N THR A 65 2.53 -27.20 -4.02
CA THR A 65 3.53 -27.58 -3.01
C THR A 65 4.46 -28.71 -3.47
N ALA A 66 4.12 -29.43 -4.55
CA ALA A 66 4.97 -30.49 -5.09
C ALA A 66 6.29 -29.97 -5.71
N PHE A 67 6.29 -28.73 -6.22
CA PHE A 67 7.51 -28.11 -6.78
C PHE A 67 8.50 -27.64 -5.70
N GLY A 68 8.05 -27.43 -4.46
CA GLY A 68 8.92 -27.11 -3.32
C GLY A 68 9.72 -28.30 -2.78
N VAL A 69 9.41 -29.53 -3.25
CA VAL A 69 10.13 -30.75 -2.89
C VAL A 69 11.35 -30.99 -3.81
N ILE A 70 11.52 -30.20 -4.87
CA ILE A 70 12.64 -30.33 -5.84
C ILE A 70 13.88 -29.51 -5.40
N GLU A 71 13.97 -29.06 -4.14
CA GLU A 71 15.16 -28.36 -3.61
C GLU A 71 16.15 -29.26 -2.85
N HIS A 72 16.21 -30.56 -3.14
CA HIS A 72 17.25 -31.42 -2.55
C HIS A 72 17.77 -32.56 -3.43
N GLU A 73 17.76 -32.43 -4.75
CA GLU A 73 18.45 -33.40 -5.61
C GLU A 73 19.25 -32.67 -6.68
N GLY A 74 20.52 -32.35 -6.36
CA GLY A 74 21.46 -31.82 -7.36
C GLY A 74 22.53 -30.82 -6.92
N LEU A 75 22.88 -30.70 -5.63
CA LEU A 75 24.01 -29.87 -5.19
C LEU A 75 25.15 -30.67 -4.53
N ASP A 76 25.35 -31.92 -4.95
CA ASP A 76 26.59 -32.66 -4.67
C ASP A 76 26.95 -33.48 -5.91
N ASP A 77 27.49 -32.80 -6.92
CA ASP A 77 28.41 -33.45 -7.85
C ASP A 77 29.71 -32.63 -7.88
N GLU A 78 30.82 -33.35 -7.98
CA GLU A 78 32.23 -32.92 -7.83
C GLU A 78 32.80 -32.89 -6.41
N ARG A 79 33.30 -34.04 -5.93
CA ARG A 79 34.73 -34.29 -5.62
C ARG A 79 35.06 -35.77 -5.43
#